data_AF-A0A4S2AXL0-F1
#
_entry.id   AF-A0A4S2AXL0-F1
#
_cell.length_a   1.000
_cell.length_b   1.000
_cell.length_c   1.000
_cell.angle_alpha   90.00
_cell.angle_beta   90.00
_cell.angle_gamma   90.00
#
_symmetry.space_group_name_H-M   'P 1'
#
loop_
_entity.id
_entity.type
_entity.pdbx_description
1 polymer ?
#
loop_
_entity_poly.entity_id
_entity_poly.type
_entity_poly.pdbx_seq_one_letter_code
_entity_poly.pdbx_strand_id
1 'polypeptide(L)'
;MIDNIFNLCNTISKEMTSKNYTNAYNEFVNMLNLIISFRDQEMNGKVYSDDDIAIVLLNLKGFDLCDYNKAIEPIKIHLFTLGEFAKKLKTEIILQYADRYNTLFWDVMTDTQNILSAYEYVIALGKYKQLVGKFKACGGSIPTEPQIRVANIGRNPNINLFDRRTMINSVFWLEQHPDIKDLPFRDLRPHAAILIRQALEIMWRDAIGYCRIKNQNGDTLKQFTQIGWKFINQYRTKDKDTCKAVGTQNLWSITTPVPIKTFEMLNNWCNNFTHDPWIYSIHVQWFVTEQLWRVTQRNYSANRIQSGWSATILE
;
A
#
# COMPACT_ATOMS: atom_id res chain seq x y z
N MET A 1 -12.00 16.37 15.56
CA MET A 1 -11.52 16.27 14.15
C MET A 1 -12.04 15.01 13.47
N ILE A 2 -11.92 13.83 14.09
CA ILE A 2 -12.49 12.56 13.58
C ILE A 2 -14.00 12.68 13.26
N ASP A 3 -14.81 13.24 14.16
CA ASP A 3 -16.25 13.42 13.91
C ASP A 3 -16.56 14.29 12.68
N ASN A 4 -15.76 15.33 12.45
CA ASN A 4 -15.93 16.18 11.28
C ASN A 4 -15.66 15.39 9.99
N ILE A 5 -14.64 14.52 9.98
CA ILE A 5 -14.35 13.64 8.85
C ILE A 5 -15.51 12.67 8.61
N PHE A 6 -16.07 12.07 9.66
CA PHE A 6 -17.24 11.18 9.53
C PHE A 6 -18.49 11.91 9.02
N ASN A 7 -18.73 13.14 9.47
CA ASN A 7 -19.83 13.96 9.00
C ASN A 7 -19.66 14.32 7.51
N LEU A 8 -18.44 14.68 7.09
CA LEU A 8 -18.14 14.92 5.68
C LEU A 8 -18.38 13.67 4.82
N CYS A 9 -18.01 12.47 5.30
CA CYS A 9 -18.30 11.23 4.57
C CYS A 9 -19.79 11.07 4.30
N ASN A 10 -20.65 11.39 5.27
CA ASN A 10 -22.10 11.34 5.10
C ASN A 10 -22.60 12.40 4.10
N THR A 11 -22.04 13.61 4.13
CA THR A 11 -22.39 14.68 3.19
C THR A 11 -21.99 14.29 1.76
N ILE A 12 -20.72 13.88 1.56
CA ILE A 12 -20.20 13.44 0.25
C ILE A 12 -21.06 12.29 -0.30
N SER A 13 -21.39 11.30 0.52
CA SER A 13 -22.28 10.19 0.14
C SER A 13 -23.64 10.66 -0.37
N LYS A 14 -24.28 11.62 0.31
CA LYS A 14 -25.57 12.18 -0.11
C LYS A 14 -25.46 12.92 -1.44
N GLU A 15 -24.42 13.74 -1.60
CA GLU A 15 -24.18 14.50 -2.83
C GLU A 15 -23.88 13.60 -4.03
N MET A 16 -23.12 12.51 -3.84
CA MET A 16 -22.89 11.53 -4.90
C MET A 16 -24.18 10.79 -5.27
N THR A 17 -25.02 10.45 -4.28
CA THR A 17 -26.32 9.80 -4.52
C THR A 17 -27.29 10.71 -5.29
N SER A 18 -27.26 12.01 -5.01
CA SER A 18 -28.03 13.03 -5.74
C SER A 18 -27.40 13.46 -7.08
N LYS A 19 -26.25 12.88 -7.46
CA LYS A 19 -25.46 13.23 -8.66
C LYS A 19 -24.95 14.67 -8.67
N ASN A 20 -24.83 15.32 -7.51
CA ASN A 20 -24.24 16.64 -7.35
C ASN A 20 -22.71 16.54 -7.18
N TYR A 21 -22.02 16.17 -8.27
CA TYR A 21 -20.59 15.88 -8.23
C TYR A 21 -19.71 17.09 -7.92
N THR A 22 -20.17 18.31 -8.23
CA THR A 22 -19.47 19.54 -7.87
C THR A 22 -19.41 19.72 -6.35
N ASN A 23 -20.54 19.54 -5.65
CA ASN A 23 -20.54 19.66 -4.19
C ASN A 23 -19.81 18.48 -3.54
N ALA A 24 -20.01 17.26 -4.05
CA ALA A 24 -19.27 16.09 -3.59
C ALA A 24 -17.76 16.30 -3.68
N TYR A 25 -17.26 16.88 -4.78
CA TYR A 25 -15.84 17.20 -4.96
C TYR A 25 -15.34 18.21 -3.93
N ASN A 26 -16.07 19.31 -3.71
CA ASN A 26 -15.67 20.34 -2.76
C ASN A 26 -15.56 19.77 -1.34
N GLU A 27 -16.56 18.99 -0.92
CA GLU A 27 -16.55 18.35 0.40
C GLU A 27 -15.48 17.25 0.51
N PHE A 28 -15.20 16.55 -0.59
CA PHE A 28 -14.10 15.59 -0.65
C PHE A 28 -12.74 16.29 -0.45
N VAL A 29 -12.49 17.42 -1.11
CA VAL A 29 -11.27 18.22 -0.92
C VAL A 29 -11.16 18.71 0.53
N ASN A 30 -12.28 19.14 1.14
CA ASN A 30 -12.32 19.50 2.56
C ASN A 30 -11.95 18.31 3.46
N MET A 31 -12.44 17.12 3.15
CA MET A 31 -12.11 15.90 3.87
C MET A 31 -10.61 15.57 3.75
N LEU A 32 -10.03 15.67 2.56
CA LEU A 32 -8.58 15.48 2.36
C LEU A 32 -7.76 16.45 3.22
N ASN A 33 -8.16 17.72 3.31
CA ASN A 33 -7.51 18.70 4.18
C ASN A 33 -7.56 18.27 5.66
N LEU A 34 -8.72 17.80 6.14
CA LEU A 34 -8.85 17.32 7.52
C LEU A 34 -8.02 16.07 7.79
N ILE A 35 -7.93 15.13 6.83
CA ILE A 35 -7.04 13.96 6.94
C ILE A 35 -5.59 14.41 7.09
N ILE A 36 -5.15 15.36 6.27
CA ILE A 36 -3.79 15.91 6.32
C ILE A 36 -3.52 16.59 7.66
N SER A 37 -4.40 17.49 8.10
CA SER A 37 -4.26 18.18 9.38
C SER A 37 -4.27 17.21 10.57
N PHE A 38 -5.15 16.20 10.55
CA PHE A 38 -5.19 15.19 11.60
C PHE A 38 -3.88 14.41 11.66
N ARG A 39 -3.39 13.96 10.50
CA ARG A 39 -2.09 13.28 10.40
C ARG A 39 -0.97 14.15 10.92
N ASP A 40 -0.87 15.40 10.49
CA ASP A 40 0.24 16.29 10.88
C ASP A 40 0.23 16.54 12.41
N GLN A 41 -0.96 16.67 13.01
CA GLN A 41 -1.13 16.77 14.46
C GLN A 41 -0.68 15.48 15.19
N GLU A 42 -1.11 14.31 14.74
CA GLU A 42 -0.82 13.03 15.40
C GLU A 42 0.64 12.57 15.24
N MET A 43 1.29 13.01 14.15
CA MET A 43 2.69 12.68 13.89
C MET A 43 3.65 13.61 14.62
N ASN A 44 3.27 14.87 14.90
CA ASN A 44 4.12 15.87 15.54
C ASN A 44 5.53 15.95 14.89
N GLY A 45 5.57 16.00 13.56
CA GLY A 45 6.81 16.04 12.78
C GLY A 45 7.52 14.69 12.59
N LYS A 46 7.02 13.59 13.15
CA LYS A 46 7.55 12.25 12.91
C LYS A 46 7.37 11.85 11.43
N VAL A 47 8.44 11.30 10.87
CA VAL A 47 8.49 10.77 9.50
C VAL A 47 8.90 9.29 9.58
N TYR A 48 8.31 8.45 8.74
CA TYR A 48 8.65 7.03 8.62
C TYR A 48 9.51 6.78 7.39
N SER A 49 10.46 5.86 7.50
CA SER A 49 11.21 5.38 6.33
C SER A 49 10.34 4.49 5.45
N ASP A 50 10.70 4.34 4.17
CA ASP A 50 10.01 3.41 3.27
C ASP A 50 10.03 1.97 3.82
N ASP A 51 11.10 1.56 4.51
CA ASP A 51 11.20 0.24 5.13
C ASP A 51 10.23 0.05 6.28
N ASP A 52 10.10 1.03 7.18
CA ASP A 52 9.14 0.98 8.27
C ASP A 52 7.70 0.89 7.73
N ILE A 53 7.41 1.69 6.70
CA ILE A 53 6.11 1.70 6.02
C ILE A 53 5.86 0.33 5.38
N ALA A 54 6.80 -0.20 4.59
CA ALA A 54 6.64 -1.47 3.90
C ALA A 54 6.48 -2.65 4.87
N ILE A 55 7.25 -2.67 5.96
CA ILE A 55 7.14 -3.70 7.00
C ILE A 55 5.73 -3.74 7.59
N VAL A 56 5.08 -2.59 7.77
CA VAL A 56 3.73 -2.54 8.34
C VAL A 56 2.65 -2.76 7.29
N LEU A 57 2.63 -1.97 6.21
CA LEU A 57 1.54 -1.97 5.25
C LEU A 57 1.43 -3.29 4.47
N LEU A 58 2.55 -3.97 4.27
CA LEU A 58 2.63 -5.18 3.44
C LEU A 58 2.72 -6.46 4.29
N ASN A 59 2.56 -6.35 5.62
CA ASN A 59 2.48 -7.50 6.49
C ASN A 59 1.07 -8.11 6.44
N LEU A 60 1.01 -9.40 6.15
CA LEU A 60 -0.24 -10.15 6.04
C LEU A 60 -0.99 -10.35 7.36
N LYS A 61 -0.31 -10.18 8.51
CA LYS A 61 -0.89 -10.52 9.82
C LYS A 61 -1.89 -9.48 10.36
N GLY A 62 -2.12 -8.38 9.66
CA GLY A 62 -3.04 -7.31 10.10
C GLY A 62 -2.63 -6.69 11.44
N PHE A 63 -3.53 -5.92 12.06
CA PHE A 63 -3.33 -5.32 13.39
C PHE A 63 -3.99 -6.16 14.47
N ASP A 64 -3.27 -6.45 15.53
CA ASP A 64 -3.88 -6.91 16.79
C ASP A 64 -4.39 -5.69 17.56
N LEU A 65 -5.64 -5.29 17.28
CA LEU A 65 -6.27 -4.13 17.93
C LEU A 65 -6.43 -4.30 19.45
N CYS A 66 -6.33 -5.52 19.97
CA CYS A 66 -6.52 -5.81 21.39
C CYS A 66 -5.26 -5.48 22.24
N ASP A 67 -4.12 -5.23 21.62
CA ASP A 67 -2.86 -4.86 22.30
C ASP A 67 -2.39 -3.47 21.86
N TYR A 68 -2.62 -2.47 22.73
CA TYR A 68 -2.23 -1.08 22.47
C TYR A 68 -0.78 -0.93 22.01
N ASN A 69 0.15 -1.61 22.68
CA ASN A 69 1.59 -1.48 22.42
C ASN A 69 1.97 -2.05 21.05
N LYS A 70 1.20 -3.03 20.56
CA LYS A 70 1.41 -3.64 19.25
C LYS A 70 0.59 -2.98 18.15
N ALA A 71 -0.52 -2.31 18.49
CA ALA A 71 -1.45 -1.74 17.52
C ALA A 71 -1.15 -0.29 17.15
N ILE A 72 -0.75 0.54 18.13
CA ILE A 72 -0.75 1.99 17.94
C ILE A 72 0.24 2.45 16.87
N GLU A 73 1.45 1.90 16.87
CA GLU A 73 2.50 2.30 15.94
C GLU A 73 2.18 1.86 14.49
N PRO A 74 1.74 0.62 14.23
CA PRO A 74 1.24 0.24 12.92
C PRO A 74 0.06 1.08 12.42
N ILE A 75 -0.90 1.44 13.29
CA ILE A 75 -2.01 2.32 12.92
C ILE A 75 -1.50 3.73 12.58
N LYS A 76 -0.53 4.25 13.33
CA LYS A 76 0.11 5.53 13.03
C LYS A 76 0.80 5.54 11.68
N ILE A 77 1.42 4.42 11.28
CA ILE A 77 2.00 4.26 9.93
C ILE A 77 0.90 4.25 8.87
N HIS A 78 -0.21 3.55 9.10
CA HIS A 78 -1.38 3.61 8.21
C HIS A 78 -1.91 5.04 8.05
N LEU A 79 -2.06 5.77 9.16
CA LEU A 79 -2.50 7.16 9.15
C LEU A 79 -1.49 8.08 8.43
N PHE A 80 -0.19 7.87 8.65
CA PHE A 80 0.87 8.61 7.98
C PHE A 80 0.77 8.44 6.46
N THR A 81 0.71 7.20 5.97
CA THR A 81 0.61 6.89 4.54
C THR A 81 -0.71 7.40 3.95
N LEU A 82 -1.83 7.29 4.66
CA LEU A 82 -3.11 7.88 4.23
C LEU A 82 -3.00 9.40 4.07
N GLY A 83 -2.31 10.06 5.00
CA GLY A 83 -2.06 11.50 4.92
C GLY A 83 -1.13 11.90 3.78
N GLU A 84 -0.11 11.10 3.45
CA GLU A 84 0.76 11.34 2.28
C GLU A 84 -0.01 11.14 0.97
N PHE A 85 -0.79 10.07 0.88
CA PHE A 85 -1.71 9.83 -0.23
C PHE A 85 -2.70 10.98 -0.40
N ALA A 86 -3.31 11.47 0.67
CA ALA A 86 -4.24 12.60 0.62
C ALA A 86 -3.58 13.89 0.09
N LYS A 87 -2.32 14.18 0.48
CA LYS A 87 -1.55 15.32 -0.06
C LYS A 87 -1.38 15.19 -1.58
N LYS A 88 -0.97 14.01 -2.05
CA LYS A 88 -0.77 13.72 -3.47
C LYS A 88 -2.09 13.82 -4.24
N LEU A 89 -3.12 13.12 -3.77
CA LEU A 89 -4.43 13.05 -4.42
C LEU A 89 -5.06 14.43 -4.60
N LYS A 90 -4.98 15.28 -3.57
CA LYS A 90 -5.50 16.66 -3.61
C LYS A 90 -4.93 17.48 -4.77
N THR A 91 -3.68 17.22 -5.17
CA THR A 91 -3.02 17.94 -6.28
C THR A 91 -3.35 17.38 -7.66
N GLU A 92 -3.92 16.17 -7.73
CA GLU A 92 -4.13 15.42 -8.97
C GLU A 92 -5.60 15.30 -9.38
N ILE A 93 -6.53 15.42 -8.44
CA ILE A 93 -7.97 15.44 -8.75
C ILE A 93 -8.38 16.77 -9.38
N ILE A 94 -9.22 16.69 -10.42
CA ILE A 94 -9.69 17.86 -11.17
C ILE A 94 -11.22 17.88 -11.16
N LEU A 95 -11.81 19.00 -10.73
CA LEU A 95 -13.27 19.17 -10.61
C LEU A 95 -14.05 18.77 -11.88
N GLN A 96 -13.50 19.06 -13.07
CA GLN A 96 -14.10 18.71 -14.35
C GLN A 96 -14.42 17.21 -14.50
N TYR A 97 -13.69 16.34 -13.80
CA TYR A 97 -13.83 14.88 -13.87
C TYR A 97 -14.45 14.29 -12.59
N ALA A 98 -15.10 15.10 -11.76
CA ALA A 98 -15.63 14.68 -10.46
C ALA A 98 -16.61 13.50 -10.55
N ASP A 99 -17.40 13.41 -11.62
CA ASP A 99 -18.31 12.29 -11.89
C ASP A 99 -17.57 10.95 -12.05
N ARG A 100 -16.34 10.98 -12.57
CA ARG A 100 -15.49 9.78 -12.76
C ARG A 100 -14.83 9.31 -11.46
N TYR A 101 -14.78 10.16 -10.44
CA TYR A 101 -14.13 9.84 -9.17
C TYR A 101 -15.04 9.19 -8.13
N ASN A 102 -16.29 8.86 -8.46
CA ASN A 102 -17.26 8.29 -7.52
C ASN A 102 -16.67 7.10 -6.72
N THR A 103 -16.10 6.10 -7.40
CA THR A 103 -15.48 4.94 -6.74
C THR A 103 -14.29 5.33 -5.87
N LEU A 104 -13.44 6.24 -6.36
CA LEU A 104 -12.30 6.76 -5.61
C LEU A 104 -12.76 7.43 -4.31
N PHE A 105 -13.80 8.25 -4.35
CA PHE A 105 -14.33 8.94 -3.17
C PHE A 105 -14.82 7.91 -2.13
N TRP A 106 -15.58 6.90 -2.56
CA TRP A 106 -16.03 5.83 -1.69
C TRP A 106 -14.87 5.05 -1.03
N ASP A 107 -13.84 4.72 -1.80
CA ASP A 107 -12.67 3.99 -1.30
C ASP A 107 -11.93 4.82 -0.24
N VAL A 108 -11.65 6.10 -0.52
CA VAL A 108 -10.97 6.99 0.42
C VAL A 108 -11.79 7.19 1.69
N MET A 109 -13.10 7.43 1.59
CA MET A 109 -13.97 7.57 2.76
C MET A 109 -13.97 6.30 3.62
N THR A 110 -14.11 5.14 2.99
CA THR A 110 -14.14 3.84 3.68
C THR A 110 -12.84 3.56 4.41
N ASP A 111 -11.71 3.69 3.72
CA ASP A 111 -10.39 3.41 4.30
C ASP A 111 -10.04 4.43 5.41
N THR A 112 -10.44 5.69 5.24
CA THR A 112 -10.28 6.73 6.27
C THR A 112 -11.10 6.39 7.52
N GLN A 113 -12.39 6.06 7.36
CA GLN A 113 -13.24 5.69 8.50
C GLN A 113 -12.70 4.46 9.24
N ASN A 114 -12.24 3.44 8.52
CA ASN A 114 -11.66 2.23 9.12
C ASN A 114 -10.41 2.54 9.94
N ILE A 115 -9.47 3.33 9.38
CA ILE A 115 -8.23 3.70 10.09
C ILE A 115 -8.54 4.56 11.31
N LEU A 116 -9.43 5.56 11.18
CA LEU A 116 -9.77 6.46 12.28
C LEU A 116 -10.55 5.73 13.39
N SER A 117 -11.48 4.84 13.05
CA SER A 117 -12.17 4.00 14.03
C SER A 117 -11.20 3.10 14.80
N ALA A 118 -10.23 2.48 14.10
CA ALA A 118 -9.20 1.67 14.73
C ALA A 118 -8.29 2.51 15.65
N TYR A 119 -7.89 3.70 15.19
CA TYR A 119 -7.09 4.64 15.97
C TYR A 119 -7.80 5.06 17.26
N GLU A 120 -9.04 5.54 17.14
CA GLU A 120 -9.86 5.98 18.27
C GLU A 120 -10.06 4.85 19.29
N TYR A 121 -10.38 3.64 18.80
CA TYR A 121 -10.53 2.45 19.64
C TYR A 121 -9.26 2.11 20.40
N VAL A 122 -8.10 2.05 19.74
CA VAL A 122 -6.84 1.68 20.39
C VAL A 122 -6.46 2.71 21.46
N ILE A 123 -6.62 4.01 21.20
CA ILE A 123 -6.41 5.06 22.20
C ILE A 123 -7.36 4.89 23.39
N ALA A 124 -8.65 4.65 23.13
CA ALA A 124 -9.64 4.43 24.18
C ALA A 124 -9.33 3.18 25.01
N LEU A 125 -8.92 2.08 24.37
CA LEU A 125 -8.56 0.82 25.01
C LEU A 125 -7.31 0.99 25.91
N GLY A 126 -6.33 1.76 25.45
CA GLY A 126 -5.15 2.10 26.26
C GLY A 126 -5.55 2.83 27.55
N LYS A 127 -6.40 3.87 27.45
CA LYS A 127 -6.93 4.59 28.62
C LYS A 127 -7.76 3.70 29.53
N TYR A 128 -8.62 2.86 28.95
CA TYR A 128 -9.43 1.88 29.67
C TYR A 128 -8.56 0.93 30.50
N LYS A 129 -7.53 0.31 29.91
CA LYS A 129 -6.63 -0.61 30.62
C LYS A 129 -5.90 0.07 31.78
N GLN A 130 -5.47 1.32 31.62
CA GLN A 130 -4.87 2.12 32.70
C GLN A 130 -5.86 2.38 33.85
N LEU A 131 -7.12 2.69 33.53
CA LEU A 131 -8.17 2.92 34.52
C LEU A 131 -8.52 1.63 35.27
N VAL A 132 -8.70 0.51 34.56
CA VAL A 132 -8.98 -0.80 35.19
C VAL A 132 -7.88 -1.20 36.18
N GLY A 133 -6.61 -0.98 35.83
CA GLY A 133 -5.50 -1.22 36.75
C GLY A 133 -5.62 -0.43 38.06
N LYS A 134 -6.06 0.82 37.98
CA LYS A 134 -6.31 1.68 39.15
C LYS A 134 -7.56 1.27 39.94
N PHE A 135 -8.66 0.95 39.27
CA PHE A 135 -9.92 0.59 39.92
C PHE A 135 -9.89 -0.78 40.61
N LYS A 136 -9.19 -1.77 40.04
CA LYS A 136 -8.94 -3.06 40.70
C LYS A 136 -8.20 -2.91 42.03
N ALA A 137 -7.33 -1.89 42.15
CA ALA A 137 -6.63 -1.60 43.40
C ALA A 137 -7.53 -0.92 44.46
N CYS A 138 -8.62 -0.27 44.05
CA CYS A 138 -9.49 0.53 44.92
C CYS A 138 -10.89 -0.06 45.14
N GLY A 139 -11.17 -1.29 44.66
CA GLY A 139 -12.47 -1.97 44.86
C GLY A 139 -13.66 -1.34 44.13
N GLY A 140 -13.43 -0.53 43.10
CA GLY A 140 -14.47 0.16 42.34
C GLY A 140 -15.09 -0.69 41.22
N SER A 141 -16.18 -0.19 40.63
CA SER A 141 -16.80 -0.78 39.45
C SER A 141 -15.91 -0.64 38.20
N ILE A 142 -15.83 -1.71 37.42
CA ILE A 142 -15.04 -1.75 36.18
C ILE A 142 -15.69 -0.78 35.17
N PRO A 143 -14.94 0.13 34.54
CA PRO A 143 -15.47 1.01 33.50
C PRO A 143 -16.01 0.20 32.30
N THR A 144 -16.84 0.82 31.47
CA THR A 144 -17.30 0.19 30.23
C THR A 144 -16.15 0.04 29.24
N GLU A 145 -15.98 -1.16 28.69
CA GLU A 145 -14.97 -1.41 27.65
C GLU A 145 -15.34 -0.63 26.37
N PRO A 146 -14.39 0.08 25.76
CA PRO A 146 -14.67 0.81 24.52
C PRO A 146 -15.06 -0.14 23.40
N GLN A 147 -15.89 0.35 22.48
CA GLN A 147 -16.28 -0.37 21.27
C GLN A 147 -15.68 0.31 20.05
N ILE A 148 -15.34 -0.47 19.02
CA ILE A 148 -14.92 0.09 17.73
C ILE A 148 -16.12 0.77 17.10
N ARG A 149 -15.97 2.05 16.75
CA ARG A 149 -16.98 2.79 16.00
C ARG A 149 -17.20 2.13 14.65
N VAL A 150 -18.45 1.79 14.35
CA VAL A 150 -18.83 1.23 13.05
C VAL A 150 -18.61 2.28 11.95
N ALA A 151 -17.89 1.90 10.90
CA ALA A 151 -17.80 2.72 9.69
C ALA A 151 -19.19 2.77 9.03
N ASN A 152 -19.61 3.96 8.59
CA ASN A 152 -20.92 4.14 7.97
C ASN A 152 -20.96 3.63 6.51
N ILE A 153 -19.78 3.29 5.98
CA ILE A 153 -19.55 2.88 4.60
C ILE A 153 -18.63 1.66 4.65
N GLY A 154 -18.96 0.63 3.87
CA GLY A 154 -18.21 -0.62 3.84
C GLY A 154 -17.86 -1.06 2.42
N ARG A 155 -16.82 -1.89 2.31
CA ARG A 155 -16.45 -2.58 1.07
C ARG A 155 -16.41 -4.08 1.29
N ASN A 156 -16.73 -4.85 0.26
CA ASN A 156 -16.40 -6.27 0.24
C ASN A 156 -14.88 -6.40 -0.02
N PRO A 157 -14.10 -6.96 0.92
CA PRO A 157 -12.64 -7.05 0.76
C PRO A 157 -12.22 -8.16 -0.22
N ASN A 158 -13.13 -9.07 -0.59
CA ASN A 158 -12.81 -10.26 -1.37
C ASN A 158 -13.10 -10.06 -2.85
N ILE A 159 -12.19 -10.58 -3.70
CA ILE A 159 -12.34 -10.58 -5.15
C ILE A 159 -12.86 -11.94 -5.58
N ASN A 160 -14.12 -11.99 -6.01
CA ASN A 160 -14.73 -13.22 -6.50
C ASN A 160 -14.25 -13.55 -7.94
N LEU A 161 -14.54 -14.76 -8.44
CA LEU A 161 -14.12 -15.18 -9.79
C LEU A 161 -14.70 -14.32 -10.91
N PHE A 162 -15.91 -13.80 -10.73
CA PHE A 162 -16.56 -12.92 -11.69
C PHE A 162 -15.84 -11.57 -11.77
N ASP A 163 -15.51 -10.96 -10.63
CA ASP A 163 -14.71 -9.74 -10.55
C ASP A 163 -13.35 -9.93 -11.25
N ARG A 164 -12.68 -11.08 -11.03
CA ARG A 164 -11.41 -11.41 -11.73
C ARG A 164 -11.59 -11.55 -13.24
N ARG A 165 -12.70 -12.13 -13.70
CA ARG A 165 -12.98 -12.28 -15.13
C ARG A 165 -13.27 -10.93 -15.78
N THR A 166 -14.10 -10.12 -15.15
CA THR A 166 -14.42 -8.75 -15.60
C THR A 166 -13.15 -7.91 -15.67
N MET A 167 -12.31 -7.97 -14.63
CA MET A 167 -10.98 -7.38 -14.58
C MET A 167 -10.13 -7.78 -15.79
N ILE A 168 -9.91 -9.08 -16.03
CA ILE A 168 -9.12 -9.57 -17.17
C ILE A 168 -9.71 -9.06 -18.49
N ASN A 169 -11.02 -9.17 -18.67
CA ASN A 169 -11.69 -8.73 -19.88
C ASN A 169 -11.50 -7.22 -20.13
N SER A 170 -11.61 -6.39 -19.09
CA SER A 170 -11.43 -4.94 -19.20
C SER A 170 -10.01 -4.50 -19.62
N VAL A 171 -8.98 -5.34 -19.42
CA VAL A 171 -7.62 -5.05 -19.88
C VAL A 171 -7.30 -5.67 -21.24
N PHE A 172 -7.75 -6.90 -21.49
CA PHE A 172 -7.51 -7.56 -22.78
C PHE A 172 -8.39 -7.00 -23.91
N TRP A 173 -9.56 -6.47 -23.55
CA TRP A 173 -10.55 -5.94 -24.49
C TRP A 173 -10.90 -4.48 -24.15
N LEU A 174 -9.89 -3.67 -23.78
CA LEU A 174 -10.07 -2.26 -23.45
C LEU A 174 -10.80 -1.50 -24.57
N GLU A 175 -10.54 -1.87 -25.82
CA GLU A 175 -11.17 -1.32 -27.02
C GLU A 175 -12.67 -1.61 -27.13
N GLN A 176 -13.19 -2.60 -26.39
CA GLN A 176 -14.62 -2.90 -26.33
C GLN A 176 -15.35 -2.00 -25.32
N HIS A 177 -14.63 -1.16 -24.58
CA HIS A 177 -15.16 -0.18 -23.65
C HIS A 177 -15.05 1.23 -24.26
N PRO A 178 -16.10 1.74 -24.92
CA PRO A 178 -16.05 3.01 -25.64
C PRO A 178 -15.80 4.23 -24.73
N ASP A 179 -16.13 4.10 -23.45
CA ASP A 179 -16.02 5.14 -22.44
C ASP A 179 -15.26 4.60 -21.23
N ILE A 180 -14.13 5.24 -20.86
CA ILE A 180 -13.26 4.76 -19.77
C ILE A 180 -13.98 4.70 -18.42
N LYS A 181 -15.04 5.50 -18.25
CA LYS A 181 -15.91 5.54 -17.06
C LYS A 181 -16.73 4.25 -16.86
N ASP A 182 -16.91 3.46 -17.92
CA ASP A 182 -17.66 2.20 -17.88
C ASP A 182 -16.77 1.01 -17.49
N LEU A 183 -15.46 1.24 -17.35
CA LEU A 183 -14.57 0.29 -16.71
C LEU A 183 -14.89 0.26 -15.21
N PRO A 184 -15.16 -0.91 -14.62
CA PRO A 184 -15.40 -0.99 -13.18
C PRO A 184 -14.10 -0.71 -12.42
N PHE A 185 -13.86 0.55 -12.04
CA PHE A 185 -12.63 1.01 -11.38
C PHE A 185 -12.34 0.33 -10.03
N ARG A 186 -13.34 -0.28 -9.38
CA ARG A 186 -13.15 -1.16 -8.21
C ARG A 186 -12.14 -2.27 -8.51
N ASP A 187 -12.07 -2.67 -9.78
CA ASP A 187 -11.37 -3.84 -10.28
C ASP A 187 -9.99 -3.53 -10.86
N LEU A 188 -9.55 -2.25 -10.94
CA LEU A 188 -8.19 -1.87 -11.39
C LEU A 188 -7.07 -2.19 -10.38
N ARG A 189 -7.46 -2.39 -9.13
CA ARG A 189 -6.53 -2.57 -7.99
C ARG A 189 -5.77 -3.90 -8.06
N PRO A 190 -6.42 -5.02 -8.39
CA PRO A 190 -5.76 -6.25 -8.83
C PRO A 190 -4.88 -6.13 -10.08
N HIS A 191 -5.24 -5.29 -11.06
CA HIS A 191 -4.40 -5.08 -12.24
C HIS A 191 -3.07 -4.47 -11.86
N ALA A 192 -3.07 -3.52 -10.91
CA ALA A 192 -1.83 -3.04 -10.31
C ALA A 192 -1.03 -4.25 -9.80
N ALA A 193 -1.57 -5.07 -8.89
CA ALA A 193 -0.81 -6.23 -8.36
C ALA A 193 -0.22 -7.17 -9.44
N ILE A 194 -0.95 -7.42 -10.55
CA ILE A 194 -0.46 -8.22 -11.68
C ILE A 194 0.64 -7.49 -12.47
N LEU A 195 0.41 -6.23 -12.84
CA LEU A 195 1.39 -5.39 -13.56
C LEU A 195 2.66 -5.22 -12.74
N ILE A 196 2.51 -5.05 -11.44
CA ILE A 196 3.58 -4.95 -10.46
C ILE A 196 4.41 -6.25 -10.47
N ARG A 197 3.77 -7.42 -10.39
CA ARG A 197 4.47 -8.71 -10.45
C ARG A 197 5.22 -8.86 -11.77
N GLN A 198 4.61 -8.46 -12.88
CA GLN A 198 5.23 -8.53 -14.19
C GLN A 198 6.41 -7.57 -14.32
N ALA A 199 6.32 -6.36 -13.75
CA ALA A 199 7.42 -5.41 -13.66
C ALA A 199 8.58 -5.97 -12.82
N LEU A 200 8.29 -6.59 -11.67
CA LEU A 200 9.28 -7.26 -10.83
C LEU A 200 9.98 -8.43 -11.55
N GLU A 201 9.22 -9.25 -12.28
CA GLU A 201 9.77 -10.35 -13.10
C GLU A 201 10.69 -9.85 -14.22
N ILE A 202 10.26 -8.82 -14.97
CA ILE A 202 11.06 -8.20 -16.02
C ILE A 202 12.34 -7.60 -15.43
N MET A 203 12.21 -6.88 -14.31
CA MET A 203 13.34 -6.27 -13.62
C MET A 203 14.36 -7.31 -13.16
N TRP A 204 13.91 -8.42 -12.55
CA TRP A 204 14.81 -9.50 -12.13
C TRP A 204 15.46 -10.24 -13.29
N ARG A 205 14.71 -10.47 -14.38
CA ARG A 205 15.28 -11.03 -15.60
C ARG A 205 16.41 -10.14 -16.13
N ASP A 206 16.19 -8.82 -16.15
CA ASP A 206 17.18 -7.86 -16.63
C ASP A 206 18.38 -7.73 -15.67
N ALA A 207 18.16 -7.73 -14.35
CA ALA A 207 19.21 -7.60 -13.33
C ALA A 207 20.15 -8.82 -13.26
N ILE A 208 19.60 -10.03 -13.40
CA ILE A 208 20.40 -11.27 -13.35
C ILE A 208 21.01 -11.58 -14.74
N GLY A 209 20.44 -11.01 -15.83
CA GLY A 209 21.00 -11.10 -17.18
C GLY A 209 20.77 -12.42 -17.92
N TYR A 210 19.93 -13.32 -17.38
CA TYR A 210 19.60 -14.60 -18.03
C TYR A 210 18.25 -14.52 -18.75
N CYS A 211 18.22 -14.96 -20.01
CA CYS A 211 17.00 -14.99 -20.83
C CYS A 211 16.06 -16.16 -20.50
N ARG A 212 16.60 -17.27 -19.94
CA ARG A 212 15.86 -18.46 -19.50
C ARG A 212 16.59 -19.14 -18.34
N ILE A 213 15.85 -19.59 -17.34
CA ILE A 213 16.35 -20.49 -16.30
C ILE A 213 15.79 -21.88 -16.57
N LYS A 214 16.65 -22.91 -16.55
CA LYS A 214 16.23 -24.30 -16.73
C LYS A 214 16.44 -25.10 -15.44
N ASN A 215 15.52 -26.02 -15.13
CA ASN A 215 15.76 -27.02 -14.08
C ASN A 215 16.75 -28.09 -14.56
N GLN A 216 17.11 -29.03 -13.69
CA GLN A 216 18.00 -30.16 -14.03
C GLN A 216 17.46 -31.06 -15.15
N ASN A 217 16.15 -31.00 -15.41
CA ASN A 217 15.48 -31.75 -16.47
C ASN A 217 15.37 -30.95 -17.79
N GLY A 218 15.88 -29.72 -17.84
CA GLY A 218 15.83 -28.85 -19.02
C GLY A 218 14.55 -28.01 -19.19
N ASP A 219 13.59 -28.13 -18.27
CA ASP A 219 12.33 -27.37 -18.27
C ASP A 219 12.57 -25.92 -17.87
N THR A 220 11.85 -24.99 -18.52
CA THR A 220 11.98 -23.56 -18.21
C THR A 220 11.28 -23.22 -16.89
N LEU A 221 12.04 -22.69 -15.92
CA LEU A 221 11.55 -22.20 -14.65
C LEU A 221 11.08 -20.74 -14.78
N LYS A 222 9.79 -20.49 -14.47
CA LYS A 222 9.17 -19.15 -14.44
C LYS A 222 9.25 -18.51 -13.04
N GLN A 223 10.42 -18.59 -12.41
CA GLN A 223 10.64 -18.20 -11.01
C GLN A 223 11.79 -17.17 -10.90
N PHE A 224 11.88 -16.22 -11.83
CA PHE A 224 12.98 -15.26 -11.84
C PHE A 224 12.95 -14.35 -10.60
N THR A 225 11.77 -13.94 -10.13
CA THR A 225 11.63 -13.22 -8.84
C THR A 225 12.17 -14.03 -7.66
N GLN A 226 11.84 -15.32 -7.57
CA GLN A 226 12.27 -16.17 -6.44
C GLN A 226 13.78 -16.44 -6.49
N ILE A 227 14.36 -16.58 -7.69
CA ILE A 227 15.78 -16.81 -7.88
C ILE A 227 16.57 -15.52 -7.66
N GLY A 228 16.08 -14.38 -8.15
CA GLY A 228 16.61 -13.05 -7.86
C GLY A 228 16.60 -12.73 -6.37
N TRP A 229 15.53 -13.11 -5.65
CA TRP A 229 15.50 -12.94 -4.21
C TRP A 229 16.42 -13.88 -3.44
N LYS A 230 16.53 -15.15 -3.86
CA LYS A 230 17.54 -16.05 -3.30
C LYS A 230 18.94 -15.50 -3.51
N PHE A 231 19.22 -14.91 -4.69
CA PHE A 231 20.47 -14.23 -4.98
C PHE A 231 20.69 -13.07 -3.99
N ILE A 232 19.79 -12.08 -3.88
CA ILE A 232 19.96 -10.97 -2.91
C ILE A 232 20.10 -11.47 -1.47
N ASN A 233 19.24 -12.38 -0.99
CA ASN A 233 19.30 -12.85 0.40
C ASN A 233 20.60 -13.62 0.71
N GLN A 234 21.16 -14.34 -0.27
CA GLN A 234 22.46 -14.98 -0.12
C GLN A 234 23.62 -13.97 -0.02
N TYR A 235 23.46 -12.78 -0.60
CA TYR A 235 24.53 -11.77 -0.67
C TYR A 235 24.34 -10.59 0.32
N ARG A 236 23.15 -10.37 0.89
CA ARG A 236 22.87 -9.27 1.86
C ARG A 236 23.55 -9.42 3.23
N THR A 237 23.96 -10.65 3.60
CA THR A 237 24.39 -10.99 4.98
C THR A 237 25.91 -11.01 5.17
N LYS A 238 26.71 -10.78 4.12
CA LYS A 238 28.15 -10.60 4.24
C LYS A 238 28.42 -9.10 4.37
N ASP A 239 29.13 -8.72 5.42
CA ASP A 239 29.33 -7.37 5.96
C ASP A 239 29.11 -6.19 4.99
N LYS A 240 28.35 -5.22 5.51
CA LYS A 240 28.06 -3.87 4.98
C LYS A 240 28.75 -3.54 3.65
N ASP A 241 27.91 -3.39 2.63
CA ASP A 241 28.21 -2.79 1.32
C ASP A 241 29.15 -3.56 0.37
N THR A 242 29.58 -4.78 0.71
CA THR A 242 30.47 -5.53 -0.18
C THR A 242 30.24 -7.05 -0.19
N CYS A 243 29.84 -7.58 -1.35
CA CYS A 243 29.60 -9.02 -1.56
C CYS A 243 30.77 -9.65 -2.31
N LYS A 244 31.47 -10.63 -1.74
CA LYS A 244 32.47 -11.43 -2.49
C LYS A 244 31.77 -12.44 -3.40
N ALA A 245 32.02 -12.38 -4.70
CA ALA A 245 31.58 -13.44 -5.61
C ALA A 245 32.37 -14.73 -5.33
N VAL A 246 31.72 -15.89 -5.44
CA VAL A 246 32.32 -17.19 -5.12
C VAL A 246 33.54 -17.43 -6.02
N GLY A 247 34.72 -17.60 -5.41
CA GLY A 247 35.97 -17.82 -6.13
C GLY A 247 36.72 -16.56 -6.56
N THR A 248 36.26 -15.35 -6.18
CA THR A 248 36.95 -14.09 -6.50
C THR A 248 37.19 -13.23 -5.25
N GLN A 249 38.20 -12.34 -5.31
CA GLN A 249 38.42 -11.32 -4.27
C GLN A 249 37.54 -10.08 -4.47
N ASN A 250 36.84 -9.99 -5.61
CA ASN A 250 36.09 -8.81 -6.03
C ASN A 250 34.86 -8.61 -5.15
N LEU A 251 34.74 -7.40 -4.62
CA LEU A 251 33.60 -6.96 -3.82
C LEU A 251 32.56 -6.31 -4.73
N TRP A 252 31.31 -6.76 -4.61
CA TRP A 252 30.17 -6.26 -5.37
C TRP A 252 29.27 -5.44 -4.45
N SER A 253 28.91 -4.23 -4.85
CA SER A 253 27.83 -3.47 -4.23
C SER A 253 26.61 -3.49 -5.16
N ILE A 254 25.42 -3.70 -4.59
CA ILE A 254 24.15 -3.64 -5.31
C ILE A 254 23.42 -2.40 -4.83
N THR A 255 23.32 -1.40 -5.70
CA THR A 255 22.51 -0.20 -5.43
C THR A 255 21.11 -0.38 -6.00
N THR A 256 20.08 -0.15 -5.19
CA THR A 256 18.67 -0.26 -5.59
C THR A 256 17.95 1.09 -5.45
N PRO A 257 17.01 1.44 -6.35
CA PRO A 257 16.28 2.71 -6.30
C PRO A 257 15.25 2.79 -5.16
N VAL A 258 14.98 1.66 -4.50
CA VAL A 258 14.18 1.55 -3.28
C VAL A 258 14.95 0.71 -2.26
N PRO A 259 14.74 0.89 -0.96
CA PRO A 259 15.40 0.06 0.05
C PRO A 259 15.15 -1.45 -0.15
N ILE A 260 16.17 -2.27 0.12
CA ILE A 260 16.11 -3.72 -0.10
C ILE A 260 14.98 -4.36 0.71
N LYS A 261 14.73 -3.90 1.94
CA LYS A 261 13.68 -4.48 2.78
C LYS A 261 12.29 -4.12 2.27
N THR A 262 12.08 -2.89 1.80
CA THR A 262 10.88 -2.47 1.06
C THR A 262 10.63 -3.38 -0.14
N PHE A 263 11.68 -3.65 -0.91
CA PHE A 263 11.61 -4.53 -2.06
C PHE A 263 11.23 -5.97 -1.68
N GLU A 264 11.80 -6.50 -0.60
CA GLU A 264 11.51 -7.84 -0.06
C GLU A 264 10.02 -7.95 0.31
N MET A 265 9.50 -6.93 1.01
CA MET A 265 8.10 -6.85 1.41
C MET A 265 7.15 -6.77 0.21
N LEU A 266 7.49 -5.98 -0.82
CA LEU A 266 6.73 -5.89 -2.07
C LEU A 266 6.60 -7.25 -2.77
N ASN A 267 7.72 -7.97 -2.89
CA ASN A 267 7.70 -9.28 -3.54
C ASN A 267 6.86 -10.31 -2.77
N ASN A 268 6.98 -10.34 -1.44
CA ASN A 268 6.16 -11.21 -0.60
C ASN A 268 4.67 -10.87 -0.76
N TRP A 269 4.32 -9.59 -0.71
CA TRP A 269 2.96 -9.11 -0.91
C TRP A 269 2.38 -9.53 -2.28
N CYS A 270 3.15 -9.37 -3.37
CA CYS A 270 2.75 -9.80 -4.71
C CYS A 270 2.58 -11.31 -4.84
N ASN A 271 3.47 -12.08 -4.21
CA ASN A 271 3.37 -13.53 -4.22
C ASN A 271 2.10 -13.99 -3.48
N ASN A 272 1.79 -13.38 -2.35
CA ASN A 272 0.61 -13.71 -1.57
C ASN A 272 -0.69 -13.34 -2.28
N PHE A 273 -0.75 -12.20 -2.98
CA PHE A 273 -1.92 -11.82 -3.77
C PHE A 273 -2.33 -12.90 -4.78
N THR A 274 -1.38 -13.66 -5.35
CA THR A 274 -1.69 -14.74 -6.30
C THR A 274 -2.32 -15.98 -5.65
N HIS A 275 -2.12 -16.16 -4.35
CA HIS A 275 -2.70 -17.27 -3.59
C HIS A 275 -3.99 -16.84 -2.88
N ASP A 276 -4.05 -15.60 -2.43
CA ASP A 276 -5.18 -15.04 -1.71
C ASP A 276 -5.37 -13.56 -2.11
N PRO A 277 -6.24 -13.28 -3.10
CA PRO A 277 -6.40 -11.94 -3.64
C PRO A 277 -7.38 -11.12 -2.80
N TRP A 278 -6.82 -10.19 -2.02
CA TRP A 278 -7.54 -9.20 -1.21
C TRP A 278 -7.53 -7.82 -1.84
N ILE A 279 -8.59 -7.06 -1.60
CA ILE A 279 -8.62 -5.62 -1.88
C ILE A 279 -7.96 -4.89 -0.72
N TYR A 280 -6.73 -4.42 -0.94
CA TYR A 280 -6.00 -3.61 0.04
C TYR A 280 -6.55 -2.18 0.13
N SER A 281 -6.31 -1.49 1.24
CA SER A 281 -6.67 -0.07 1.37
C SER A 281 -5.94 0.80 0.35
N ILE A 282 -6.59 1.87 -0.08
CA ILE A 282 -6.14 2.71 -1.19
C ILE A 282 -4.77 3.33 -0.95
N HIS A 283 -4.47 3.74 0.29
CA HIS A 283 -3.15 4.27 0.65
C HIS A 283 -2.05 3.22 0.61
N VAL A 284 -2.37 1.94 0.88
CA VAL A 284 -1.43 0.82 0.71
C VAL A 284 -1.12 0.60 -0.76
N GLN A 285 -2.15 0.62 -1.61
CA GLN A 285 -1.98 0.45 -3.05
C GLN A 285 -1.22 1.60 -3.69
N TRP A 286 -1.51 2.83 -3.25
CA TRP A 286 -0.74 4.01 -3.64
C TRP A 286 0.74 3.85 -3.25
N PHE A 287 1.02 3.48 -1.99
CA PHE A 287 2.41 3.26 -1.54
C PHE A 287 3.13 2.24 -2.42
N VAL A 288 2.50 1.08 -2.66
CA VAL A 288 3.06 0.04 -3.53
C VAL A 288 3.35 0.58 -4.94
N THR A 289 2.40 1.33 -5.51
CA THR A 289 2.53 1.91 -6.86
C THR A 289 3.66 2.93 -6.93
N GLU A 290 3.82 3.78 -5.92
CA GLU A 290 4.93 4.74 -5.81
C GLU A 290 6.29 4.04 -5.77
N GLN A 291 6.44 2.99 -4.95
CA GLN A 291 7.70 2.26 -4.88
C GLN A 291 8.05 1.62 -6.23
N LEU A 292 7.05 1.18 -6.97
CA LEU A 292 7.27 0.54 -8.26
C LEU A 292 7.52 1.52 -9.37
N TRP A 293 6.87 2.68 -9.33
CA TRP A 293 7.23 3.80 -10.18
C TRP A 293 8.72 4.14 -10.02
N ARG A 294 9.22 4.24 -8.78
CA ARG A 294 10.65 4.46 -8.50
C ARG A 294 11.55 3.35 -9.05
N VAL A 295 11.12 2.09 -8.95
CA VAL A 295 11.86 0.93 -9.50
C VAL A 295 11.85 0.91 -11.05
N THR A 296 10.77 1.37 -11.67
CA THR A 296 10.56 1.29 -13.13
C THR A 296 10.99 2.54 -13.89
N GLN A 297 11.25 3.66 -13.19
CA GLN A 297 11.85 4.84 -13.80
C GLN A 297 13.23 4.52 -14.38
N ARG A 298 13.34 4.46 -15.71
CA ARG A 298 14.60 4.63 -16.46
C ARG A 298 14.72 6.09 -16.90
N ASN A 299 15.91 6.64 -16.67
CA ASN A 299 16.63 7.61 -17.51
C ASN A 299 15.95 7.90 -18.87
N TYR A 300 15.15 8.97 -18.95
CA TYR A 300 14.69 9.55 -20.22
C TYR A 300 15.78 10.38 -20.92
N SER A 301 17.02 10.34 -20.43
CA SER A 301 18.19 11.01 -21.02
C SER A 301 19.25 10.00 -21.45
N ALA A 302 19.42 9.90 -22.77
CA ALA A 302 20.58 9.40 -23.52
C ALA A 302 20.97 7.90 -23.42
N ASN A 303 20.79 7.21 -24.57
CA ASN A 303 21.66 6.16 -25.12
C ASN A 303 22.67 5.50 -24.17
N ARG A 304 22.22 4.60 -23.30
CA ARG A 304 22.81 3.29 -22.98
C ARG A 304 21.90 2.60 -21.98
N ILE A 305 21.58 1.34 -22.25
CA ILE A 305 20.82 0.48 -21.34
C ILE A 305 21.73 0.21 -20.13
N GLN A 306 21.62 1.04 -19.10
CA GLN A 306 21.95 0.66 -17.74
C GLN A 306 20.64 0.75 -16.96
N SER A 307 20.17 -0.40 -16.47
CA SER A 307 19.24 -0.47 -15.35
C SER A 307 19.71 0.49 -14.26
N GLY A 308 18.82 1.11 -13.48
CA GLY A 308 19.18 1.88 -12.26
C GLY A 308 19.88 1.05 -11.16
N TRP A 309 20.38 -0.11 -11.55
CA TRP A 309 21.20 -1.06 -10.84
C TRP A 309 22.61 -0.89 -11.39
N SER A 310 23.50 -0.34 -10.59
CA SER A 310 24.93 -0.46 -10.83
C SER A 310 25.45 -1.60 -9.95
N ALA A 311 26.06 -2.59 -10.60
CA ALA A 311 26.98 -3.51 -9.95
C ALA A 311 28.38 -3.01 -10.25
N THR A 312 29.01 -2.37 -9.27
CA THR A 312 30.40 -1.91 -9.42
C THR A 312 31.31 -2.97 -8.81
N ILE A 313 32.29 -3.44 -9.58
CA ILE A 313 33.40 -4.20 -9.03
C ILE A 313 34.28 -3.18 -8.29
N LEU A 314 34.36 -3.30 -6.97
CA LEU A 314 35.38 -2.62 -6.20
C LEU A 314 36.65 -3.45 -6.33
N GLU A 315 37.63 -2.91 -7.05
CA GLU A 315 39.03 -3.39 -7.03
C GLU A 315 39.69 -3.04 -5.69
#